data_AF-Q4DV66-F1
#
_entry.id   AF-Q4DV66-F1
#
_cell.length_a   1.000
_cell.length_b   1.000
_cell.length_c   1.000
_cell.angle_alpha   90.00
_cell.angle_beta   90.00
_cell.angle_gamma   90.00
#
_symmetry.space_group_name_H-M   'P 1'
#
loop_
_entity.id
_entity.type
_entity.pdbx_description
1 polymer ?
#
loop_
_entity_poly.entity_id
_entity_poly.type
_entity_poly.pdbx_seq_one_letter_code
_entity_poly.pdbx_strand_id
1 'polypeptide(L)'
;MTRCCHHFCEMVTMGVAVRTFCTATLSLMGRCVPKVKFSLEALPPNLQQEFSCEENARNLRHMIQLSSGAAASSTEAVIKVLPSWVHVVSWQCGACGCQWSARPVDRMDPQVSSFYACPKCVFGVNSEENARPRLLPPRVRRLAEVHPLLAAQWDDLRNAVIHNRVFFESVTDVPLPCSTVVWWVCPHCQKSWKESVDSRVHRYEQQQQQHHKENEDLRHGRATLPLCPLCEGCGVCSSSHSDASTSSSSLSLPQQSGEKCSIGVKRFLQDDAVLLAEALLQSHEDPAAISLQSNRLLQWRCRWCAHEFTASIADRFLRYHRCPQCSGAVATPLNLLAIQRPDVLREVARTVSSAKLLKMTIHDDTVVTFVCRICMSPYRLSVRLRCLLKRGVTACPKCLWNRSQFAKEVALANEQRGASKTIPRMSMKKLRLKRRGRDTFDTVRNQLYQRDTDLMN
;
A
#
# COMPACT_ATOMS: atom_id res chain seq x y z
N MET A 1 -64.00 -10.15 -21.88
CA MET A 1 -63.21 -9.86 -23.11
C MET A 1 -62.79 -8.39 -23.03
N THR A 2 -61.75 -8.03 -22.25
CA THR A 2 -60.36 -7.70 -22.66
C THR A 2 -60.28 -6.66 -23.79
N ARG A 3 -59.57 -5.51 -23.71
CA ARG A 3 -58.46 -5.07 -22.84
C ARG A 3 -58.21 -3.56 -22.97
N CYS A 4 -57.83 -2.98 -21.83
CA CYS A 4 -56.94 -1.86 -21.49
C CYS A 4 -56.63 -0.70 -22.46
N CYS A 5 -56.84 0.51 -21.94
CA CYS A 5 -56.24 1.78 -22.35
C CYS A 5 -54.89 2.06 -21.64
N HIS A 6 -54.03 2.82 -22.31
CA HIS A 6 -52.78 3.40 -21.81
C HIS A 6 -53.01 4.53 -20.80
N HIS A 7 -52.16 4.66 -19.79
CA HIS A 7 -51.94 5.92 -19.07
C HIS A 7 -50.44 6.10 -18.79
N PHE A 8 -49.91 7.26 -19.21
CA PHE A 8 -48.56 7.76 -18.97
C PHE A 8 -48.46 8.31 -17.54
N CYS A 9 -47.28 8.15 -16.91
CA CYS A 9 -46.97 8.53 -15.54
C CYS A 9 -46.13 9.82 -15.52
N GLU A 10 -46.58 10.84 -14.80
CA GLU A 10 -45.81 12.06 -14.47
C GLU A 10 -44.79 11.77 -13.36
N MET A 11 -43.57 12.31 -13.51
CA MET A 11 -42.54 12.29 -12.48
C MET A 11 -42.87 13.28 -11.36
N VAL A 12 -43.11 12.76 -10.16
CA VAL A 12 -43.09 13.53 -8.91
C VAL A 12 -41.81 13.19 -8.14
N THR A 13 -40.98 14.21 -7.93
CA THR A 13 -39.83 14.21 -7.02
C THR A 13 -40.31 14.05 -5.57
N MET A 14 -40.16 12.84 -5.01
CA MET A 14 -40.40 12.59 -3.59
C MET A 14 -39.10 12.64 -2.80
N GLY A 15 -39.01 13.62 -1.89
CA GLY A 15 -37.93 13.77 -0.94
C GLY A 15 -37.75 12.55 -0.05
N VAL A 16 -36.49 12.21 0.24
CA VAL A 16 -36.10 11.07 1.08
C VAL A 16 -36.42 11.42 2.54
N ALA A 17 -37.58 11.00 3.03
CA ALA A 17 -37.90 11.04 4.45
C ALA A 17 -37.00 10.05 5.20
N VAL A 18 -36.14 10.56 6.09
CA VAL A 18 -35.33 9.76 7.01
C VAL A 18 -36.27 8.98 7.93
N ARG A 19 -36.30 7.65 7.83
CA ARG A 19 -37.09 6.80 8.73
C ARG A 19 -36.37 6.68 10.06
N THR A 20 -36.77 7.50 11.04
CA THR A 20 -36.23 7.50 12.42
C THR A 20 -36.50 6.18 13.17
N PHE A 21 -37.62 5.51 12.86
CA PHE A 21 -38.01 4.25 13.50
C PHE A 21 -38.51 3.22 12.49
N CYS A 22 -38.15 1.95 12.73
CA CYS A 22 -38.65 0.81 11.99
C CYS A 22 -39.30 -0.20 12.96
N THR A 23 -40.58 -0.49 12.77
CA THR A 23 -41.38 -1.42 13.58
C THR A 23 -41.59 -2.75 12.86
N ALA A 24 -41.29 -3.87 13.52
CA ALA A 24 -41.71 -5.18 13.07
C ALA A 24 -42.66 -5.81 14.10
N THR A 25 -43.84 -6.27 13.65
CA THR A 25 -44.78 -7.03 14.48
C THR A 25 -44.60 -8.51 14.18
N LEU A 26 -44.17 -9.29 15.17
CA LEU A 26 -44.01 -10.74 15.04
C LEU A 26 -45.38 -11.41 15.20
N SER A 27 -45.91 -12.02 14.14
CA SER A 27 -47.11 -12.86 14.25
C SER A 27 -46.70 -14.29 14.58
N LEU A 28 -47.00 -14.74 15.79
CA LEU A 28 -47.00 -16.13 16.20
C LEU A 28 -48.34 -16.38 16.87
N MET A 29 -49.09 -17.36 16.35
CA MET A 29 -50.37 -17.80 16.93
C MET A 29 -50.20 -18.06 18.43
N GLY A 30 -50.87 -17.26 19.28
CA GLY A 30 -51.19 -17.61 20.66
C GLY A 30 -50.37 -16.99 21.81
N ARG A 31 -49.36 -16.14 21.58
CA ARG A 31 -48.68 -15.37 22.67
C ARG A 31 -48.46 -13.92 22.28
N CYS A 32 -48.72 -12.99 23.21
CA CYS A 32 -48.49 -11.56 23.02
C CYS A 32 -46.98 -11.31 22.85
N VAL A 33 -46.50 -11.21 21.62
CA VAL A 33 -45.08 -10.97 21.33
C VAL A 33 -44.79 -9.48 21.49
N PRO A 34 -43.79 -9.06 22.27
CA PRO A 34 -43.41 -7.65 22.36
C PRO A 34 -43.06 -7.12 20.96
N LYS A 35 -43.63 -5.96 20.60
CA LYS A 35 -43.24 -5.25 19.38
C LYS A 35 -41.82 -4.73 19.55
N VAL A 36 -40.94 -5.07 18.62
CA VAL A 36 -39.55 -4.62 18.60
C VAL A 36 -39.44 -3.41 17.67
N LYS A 37 -38.95 -2.30 18.21
CA LYS A 37 -38.63 -1.08 17.46
C LYS A 37 -37.13 -0.94 17.35
N PHE A 38 -36.62 -0.79 16.13
CA PHE A 38 -35.22 -0.45 15.90
C PHE A 38 -35.08 1.06 15.67
N SER A 39 -34.24 1.71 16.45
CA SER A 39 -33.79 3.08 16.18
C SER A 39 -32.48 2.99 15.38
N LEU A 40 -32.53 3.45 14.13
CA LEU A 40 -31.42 3.36 13.16
C LEU A 40 -30.79 4.72 12.84
N GLU A 41 -31.18 5.77 13.57
CA GLU A 41 -30.77 7.17 13.33
C GLU A 41 -29.25 7.37 13.37
N ALA A 42 -28.55 6.53 14.12
CA ALA A 42 -27.09 6.60 14.23
C ALA A 42 -26.36 5.98 13.02
N LEU A 43 -27.04 5.18 12.19
CA LEU A 43 -26.48 4.57 10.99
C LEU A 43 -26.63 5.50 9.78
N PRO A 44 -25.71 5.46 8.79
CA PRO A 44 -25.86 6.15 7.51
C PRO A 44 -27.13 5.73 6.74
N PRO A 45 -27.74 6.63 5.93
CA PRO A 45 -29.02 6.37 5.25
C PRO A 45 -29.04 5.10 4.38
N ASN A 46 -27.93 4.79 3.70
CA ASN A 46 -27.79 3.57 2.90
C ASN A 46 -27.87 2.30 3.75
N LEU A 47 -27.25 2.29 4.94
CA LEU A 47 -27.34 1.16 5.86
C LEU A 47 -28.73 1.08 6.53
N GLN A 48 -29.37 2.22 6.81
CA GLN A 48 -30.75 2.22 7.31
C GLN A 48 -31.70 1.51 6.35
N GLN A 49 -31.56 1.73 5.04
CA GLN A 49 -32.39 1.10 4.01
C GLN A 49 -32.14 -0.40 3.86
N GLU A 50 -30.89 -0.84 4.05
CA GLU A 50 -30.52 -2.25 3.92
C GLU A 50 -30.77 -3.07 5.20
N PHE A 51 -31.06 -2.44 6.34
CA PHE A 51 -31.27 -3.14 7.60
C PHE A 51 -32.62 -3.88 7.60
N SER A 52 -32.60 -5.21 7.70
CA SER A 52 -33.84 -6.01 7.68
C SER A 52 -34.52 -6.01 9.06
N CYS A 53 -35.44 -5.08 9.30
CA CYS A 53 -36.10 -4.94 10.61
C CYS A 53 -36.86 -6.19 11.04
N GLU A 54 -37.59 -6.84 10.12
CA GLU A 54 -38.37 -8.04 10.43
C GLU A 54 -37.49 -9.23 10.80
N GLU A 55 -36.43 -9.46 10.04
CA GLU A 55 -35.54 -10.59 10.26
C GLU A 55 -34.71 -10.38 11.52
N ASN A 56 -34.23 -9.17 11.76
CA ASN A 56 -33.53 -8.83 13.00
C ASN A 56 -34.43 -8.90 14.23
N ALA A 57 -35.73 -8.57 14.12
CA ALA A 57 -36.67 -8.76 15.22
C ALA A 57 -36.82 -10.24 15.61
N ARG A 58 -36.69 -11.18 14.65
CA ARG A 58 -36.66 -12.62 14.92
C ARG A 58 -35.32 -13.06 15.53
N ASN A 59 -34.21 -12.60 14.97
CA ASN A 59 -32.86 -13.05 15.35
C ASN A 59 -32.37 -12.48 16.69
N LEU A 60 -32.75 -11.24 17.02
CA LEU A 60 -32.32 -10.55 18.24
C LEU A 60 -33.30 -10.69 19.41
N ARG A 61 -34.21 -11.66 19.37
CA ARG A 61 -35.17 -11.93 20.47
C ARG A 61 -34.50 -12.08 21.83
N HIS A 62 -33.31 -12.69 21.86
CA HIS A 62 -32.53 -12.90 23.09
C HIS A 62 -32.04 -11.59 23.75
N MET A 63 -31.99 -10.48 23.02
CA MET A 63 -31.62 -9.18 23.57
C MET A 63 -32.78 -8.47 24.27
N ILE A 64 -34.00 -8.98 24.10
CA ILE A 64 -35.20 -8.43 24.73
C ILE A 64 -35.34 -9.11 26.09
N GLN A 65 -34.79 -8.48 27.12
CA GLN A 65 -35.03 -8.91 28.50
C GLN A 65 -36.50 -8.62 28.85
N LEU A 66 -37.33 -9.67 28.84
CA LEU A 66 -38.66 -9.61 29.43
C LEU A 66 -38.48 -9.52 30.94
N SER A 67 -38.70 -8.34 31.52
CA SER A 67 -38.74 -8.15 32.96
C SER A 67 -39.80 -9.09 33.55
N SER A 68 -39.35 -10.12 34.25
CA SER A 68 -40.19 -11.04 35.03
C SER A 68 -40.92 -10.24 36.11
N GLY A 69 -42.11 -9.72 35.81
CA GLY A 69 -42.95 -9.01 36.77
C GLY A 69 -43.81 -7.86 36.23
N ALA A 70 -43.65 -7.45 34.96
CA ALA A 70 -44.51 -6.41 34.39
C ALA A 70 -45.81 -7.02 33.84
N ALA A 71 -46.94 -6.63 34.43
CA ALA A 71 -48.28 -6.93 33.94
C ALA A 71 -48.42 -6.59 32.45
N ALA A 72 -49.25 -7.38 31.75
CA ALA A 72 -49.43 -7.40 30.30
C ALA A 72 -50.02 -6.11 29.69
N SER A 73 -49.34 -4.97 29.82
CA SER A 73 -49.52 -3.78 28.99
C SER A 73 -48.39 -3.74 27.97
N SER A 74 -48.72 -3.71 26.69
CA SER A 74 -47.85 -3.62 25.50
C SER A 74 -46.47 -2.97 25.74
N THR A 75 -45.49 -3.75 26.19
CA THR A 75 -44.11 -3.28 26.34
C THR A 75 -43.43 -3.31 24.97
N GLU A 76 -43.36 -2.15 24.31
CA GLU A 76 -42.52 -1.98 23.12
C GLU A 76 -41.04 -1.95 23.55
N ALA A 77 -40.24 -2.86 23.03
CA ALA A 77 -38.80 -2.86 23.26
C ALA A 77 -38.11 -2.06 22.15
N VAL A 78 -37.41 -0.98 22.52
CA VAL A 78 -36.64 -0.16 21.58
C VAL A 78 -35.17 -0.56 21.63
N ILE A 79 -34.65 -1.09 20.52
CA ILE A 79 -33.23 -1.42 20.35
C ILE A 79 -32.58 -0.30 19.53
N LYS A 80 -31.66 0.44 20.15
CA LYS A 80 -30.85 1.47 19.47
C LYS A 80 -29.64 0.81 18.82
N VAL A 81 -29.61 0.80 17.49
CA VAL A 81 -28.50 0.21 16.72
C VAL A 81 -27.43 1.27 16.50
N LEU A 82 -26.25 1.04 17.05
CA LEU A 82 -25.11 1.96 16.94
C LEU A 82 -24.17 1.56 15.78
N PRO A 83 -23.42 2.50 15.19
CA PRO A 83 -22.38 2.19 14.21
C PRO A 83 -21.34 1.19 14.72
N SER A 84 -21.01 1.24 16.02
CA SER A 84 -20.04 0.36 16.67
C SER A 84 -20.62 -1.00 17.07
N TRP A 85 -21.82 -1.35 16.60
CA TRP A 85 -22.51 -2.56 17.02
C TRP A 85 -21.78 -3.82 16.53
N VAL A 86 -21.46 -4.69 17.49
CA VAL A 86 -20.61 -5.87 17.28
C VAL A 86 -21.41 -7.14 16.98
N HIS A 87 -22.72 -7.16 17.19
CA HIS A 87 -23.51 -8.36 16.90
C HIS A 87 -23.86 -8.44 15.42
N VAL A 88 -23.95 -9.68 14.94
CA VAL A 88 -24.33 -9.98 13.56
C VAL A 88 -25.82 -9.67 13.40
N VAL A 89 -26.14 -8.92 12.33
CA VAL A 89 -27.51 -8.60 11.95
C VAL A 89 -27.74 -8.96 10.48
N SER A 90 -28.99 -9.18 10.13
CA SER A 90 -29.44 -9.47 8.78
C SER A 90 -29.65 -8.19 7.99
N TRP A 91 -29.10 -8.17 6.79
CA TRP A 91 -29.19 -7.10 5.80
C TRP A 91 -29.94 -7.61 4.57
N GLN A 92 -30.59 -6.71 3.85
CA GLN A 92 -31.29 -6.96 2.62
C GLN A 92 -30.93 -5.90 1.59
N CYS A 93 -30.48 -6.31 0.40
CA CYS A 93 -30.02 -5.38 -0.62
C CYS A 93 -31.22 -4.75 -1.32
N GLY A 94 -31.24 -3.42 -1.42
CA GLY A 94 -32.28 -2.72 -2.18
C GLY A 94 -32.25 -3.01 -3.69
N ALA A 95 -31.10 -3.37 -4.26
CA ALA A 95 -30.94 -3.60 -5.70
C ALA A 95 -31.32 -5.03 -6.16
N CYS A 96 -30.84 -6.06 -5.45
CA CYS A 96 -31.08 -7.46 -5.84
C CYS A 96 -31.98 -8.25 -4.87
N GLY A 97 -32.36 -7.67 -3.73
CA GLY A 97 -33.16 -8.34 -2.71
C GLY A 97 -32.45 -9.45 -1.95
N CYS A 98 -31.17 -9.72 -2.21
CA CYS A 98 -30.39 -10.72 -1.46
C CYS A 98 -30.43 -10.41 0.03
N GLN A 99 -30.52 -11.45 0.86
CA GLN A 99 -30.31 -11.35 2.29
C GLN A 99 -28.92 -11.88 2.65
N TRP A 100 -28.23 -11.22 3.58
CA TRP A 100 -26.95 -11.67 4.14
C TRP A 100 -26.79 -11.17 5.57
N SER A 101 -25.81 -11.72 6.27
CA SER A 101 -25.54 -11.39 7.66
C SER A 101 -24.17 -10.74 7.81
N ALA A 102 -24.10 -9.60 8.50
CA ALA A 102 -22.86 -8.88 8.77
C ALA A 102 -23.01 -8.00 10.01
N ARG A 103 -21.89 -7.55 10.59
CA ARG A 103 -21.91 -6.66 11.75
C ARG A 103 -21.95 -5.19 11.29
N PRO A 104 -22.77 -4.31 11.90
CA PRO A 104 -22.76 -2.89 11.57
C PRO A 104 -21.36 -2.26 11.69
N VAL A 105 -20.59 -2.64 12.72
CA VAL A 105 -19.20 -2.15 12.90
C VAL A 105 -18.29 -2.44 11.71
N ASP A 106 -18.42 -3.61 11.09
CA ASP A 106 -17.60 -3.97 9.93
C ASP A 106 -18.08 -3.22 8.66
N ARG A 107 -19.40 -3.05 8.49
CA ARG A 107 -19.95 -2.30 7.35
C ARG A 107 -19.69 -0.80 7.43
N MET A 108 -19.49 -0.28 8.63
CA MET A 108 -19.11 1.12 8.87
C MET A 108 -17.62 1.39 8.64
N ASP A 109 -16.77 0.37 8.67
CA ASP A 109 -15.33 0.50 8.53
C ASP A 109 -14.92 0.47 7.03
N PRO A 110 -14.43 1.58 6.44
CA PRO A 110 -14.06 1.66 5.03
C PRO A 110 -13.00 0.64 4.60
N GLN A 111 -12.24 0.08 5.53
CA GLN A 111 -11.22 -0.93 5.26
C GLN A 111 -11.86 -2.27 4.86
N VAL A 112 -13.01 -2.63 5.44
CA VAL A 112 -13.62 -3.97 5.29
C VAL A 112 -15.07 -3.92 4.78
N SER A 113 -15.67 -2.74 4.69
CA SER A 113 -17.06 -2.54 4.25
C SER A 113 -17.35 -3.15 2.87
N SER A 114 -16.41 -3.03 1.92
CA SER A 114 -16.50 -3.63 0.57
C SER A 114 -16.59 -5.16 0.59
N PHE A 115 -15.95 -5.81 1.58
CA PHE A 115 -16.02 -7.26 1.74
C PHE A 115 -17.40 -7.71 2.27
N TYR A 116 -18.00 -6.92 3.15
CA TYR A 116 -19.33 -7.16 3.72
C TYR A 116 -20.47 -6.47 2.92
N ALA A 117 -20.18 -6.06 1.69
CA ALA A 117 -21.18 -5.59 0.74
C ALA A 117 -22.07 -6.75 0.28
N CYS A 118 -23.10 -6.45 -0.52
CA CYS A 118 -24.04 -7.46 -0.96
C CYS A 118 -23.33 -8.58 -1.76
N PRO A 119 -23.37 -9.85 -1.31
CA PRO A 119 -22.62 -10.92 -1.93
C PRO A 119 -23.11 -11.24 -3.34
N LYS A 120 -24.42 -11.12 -3.63
CA LYS A 120 -24.96 -11.31 -4.99
C LYS A 120 -24.54 -10.21 -5.96
N CYS A 121 -24.43 -8.96 -5.49
CA CYS A 121 -24.01 -7.87 -6.36
C CYS A 121 -22.50 -7.91 -6.63
N VAL A 122 -21.69 -8.31 -5.65
CA VAL A 122 -20.22 -8.36 -5.76
C VAL A 122 -19.72 -9.65 -6.42
N PHE A 123 -20.22 -10.81 -5.99
CA PHE A 123 -19.79 -12.13 -6.45
C PHE A 123 -20.73 -12.77 -7.47
N GLY A 124 -21.76 -12.04 -7.92
CA GLY A 124 -22.80 -12.54 -8.82
C GLY A 124 -22.23 -13.43 -9.92
N VAL A 125 -22.49 -14.72 -9.77
CA VAL A 125 -22.08 -15.79 -10.68
C VAL A 125 -22.58 -15.41 -12.08
N ASN A 126 -21.78 -15.66 -13.11
CA ASN A 126 -22.20 -15.67 -14.50
C ASN A 126 -23.44 -16.57 -14.62
N SER A 127 -24.62 -16.01 -14.39
CA SER A 127 -25.87 -16.70 -14.62
C SER A 127 -25.99 -16.69 -16.13
N GLU A 128 -25.89 -17.89 -16.70
CA GLU A 128 -25.89 -18.18 -18.13
C GLU A 128 -26.80 -17.25 -18.93
N GLU A 129 -26.33 -16.86 -20.11
CA GLU A 129 -26.90 -15.85 -21.05
C GLU A 129 -28.34 -16.12 -21.55
N ASN A 130 -29.12 -16.98 -20.90
CA ASN A 130 -30.43 -17.44 -21.37
C ASN A 130 -31.64 -17.03 -20.50
N ALA A 131 -31.48 -16.13 -19.53
CA ALA A 131 -32.61 -15.56 -18.80
C ALA A 131 -33.03 -14.19 -19.37
N ARG A 132 -34.25 -14.13 -19.91
CA ARG A 132 -34.94 -12.96 -20.50
C ARG A 132 -34.63 -11.63 -19.76
N PRO A 133 -34.48 -10.50 -20.47
CA PRO A 133 -34.12 -9.22 -19.88
C PRO A 133 -35.28 -8.68 -19.04
N ARG A 134 -35.25 -8.96 -17.74
CA ARG A 134 -36.03 -8.22 -16.74
C ARG A 134 -35.05 -7.77 -15.67
N LEU A 135 -34.63 -6.49 -15.77
CA LEU A 135 -33.93 -5.71 -14.75
C LEU A 135 -32.81 -6.47 -14.01
N LEU A 136 -31.74 -6.89 -14.70
CA LEU A 136 -30.53 -7.30 -13.98
C LEU A 136 -29.93 -6.05 -13.30
N PRO A 137 -29.60 -6.12 -11.99
CA PRO A 137 -28.93 -5.02 -11.31
C PRO A 137 -27.57 -4.74 -11.99
N PRO A 138 -27.10 -3.47 -12.00
CA PRO A 138 -25.84 -3.12 -12.62
C PRO A 138 -24.71 -3.98 -12.04
N ARG A 139 -24.05 -4.75 -12.91
CA ARG A 139 -22.90 -5.60 -12.54
C ARG A 139 -21.81 -4.72 -11.92
N VAL A 140 -21.40 -5.04 -10.71
CA VAL A 140 -20.25 -4.40 -10.07
C VAL A 140 -19.01 -4.72 -10.89
N ARG A 141 -18.31 -3.68 -11.36
CA ARG A 141 -17.06 -3.86 -12.12
C ARG A 141 -15.91 -4.21 -11.17
N ARG A 142 -14.97 -5.03 -11.62
CA ARG A 142 -13.81 -5.47 -10.81
C ARG A 142 -12.55 -4.71 -11.20
N LEU A 143 -11.67 -4.48 -10.23
CA LEU A 143 -10.41 -3.75 -10.44
C LEU A 143 -9.57 -4.36 -11.57
N ALA A 144 -9.41 -5.69 -11.57
CA ALA A 144 -8.63 -6.39 -12.58
C ALA A 144 -9.24 -6.33 -13.99
N GLU A 145 -10.58 -6.25 -14.10
CA GLU A 145 -11.27 -6.15 -15.39
C GLU A 145 -11.13 -4.74 -15.99
N VAL A 146 -11.22 -3.70 -15.17
CA VAL A 146 -11.23 -2.29 -15.64
C VAL A 146 -9.82 -1.70 -15.73
N HIS A 147 -8.96 -2.00 -14.76
CA HIS A 147 -7.61 -1.41 -14.65
C HIS A 147 -6.53 -2.49 -14.44
N PRO A 148 -6.23 -3.29 -15.47
CA PRO A 148 -5.25 -4.39 -15.38
C PRO A 148 -3.84 -3.92 -14.98
N LEU A 149 -3.42 -2.72 -15.40
CA LEU A 149 -2.12 -2.15 -15.03
C LEU A 149 -2.02 -1.80 -13.54
N LEU A 150 -3.14 -1.39 -12.91
CA LEU A 150 -3.18 -1.20 -11.46
C LEU A 150 -3.20 -2.55 -10.75
N ALA A 151 -4.03 -3.48 -11.22
CA ALA A 151 -4.11 -4.83 -10.64
C ALA A 151 -2.74 -5.54 -10.63
N ALA A 152 -1.92 -5.34 -11.67
CA ALA A 152 -0.55 -5.88 -11.75
C ALA A 152 0.42 -5.34 -10.67
N GLN A 153 0.06 -4.27 -9.96
CA GLN A 153 0.86 -3.68 -8.89
C GLN A 153 0.41 -4.10 -7.49
N TRP A 154 -0.54 -5.03 -7.41
CA TRP A 154 -1.00 -5.55 -6.13
C TRP A 154 0.11 -6.35 -5.42
N ASP A 155 0.32 -6.09 -4.12
CA ASP A 155 1.30 -6.84 -3.32
C ASP A 155 0.60 -8.00 -2.59
N ASP A 156 0.50 -9.16 -3.24
CA ASP A 156 -0.20 -10.34 -2.72
C ASP A 156 0.31 -10.76 -1.34
N LEU A 157 1.64 -10.81 -1.17
CA LEU A 157 2.26 -11.28 0.07
C LEU A 157 1.95 -10.37 1.26
N ARG A 158 1.94 -9.05 1.05
CA ARG A 158 1.58 -8.12 2.12
C ARG A 158 0.08 -8.07 2.37
N ASN A 159 -0.73 -8.12 1.32
CA ASN A 159 -2.18 -8.07 1.45
C ASN A 159 -2.76 -9.33 2.10
N ALA A 160 -2.12 -10.49 1.93
CA ALA A 160 -2.47 -11.73 2.61
C ALA A 160 -2.26 -11.70 4.15
N VAL A 161 -1.54 -10.70 4.69
CA VAL A 161 -1.35 -10.57 6.14
C VAL A 161 -2.63 -10.05 6.79
N ILE A 162 -3.27 -10.88 7.61
CA ILE A 162 -4.55 -10.58 8.26
C ILE A 162 -4.58 -9.24 9.03
N HIS A 163 -3.46 -8.82 9.61
CA HIS A 163 -3.34 -7.55 10.34
C HIS A 163 -3.52 -6.32 9.44
N ASN A 164 -3.34 -6.46 8.12
CA ASN A 164 -3.65 -5.40 7.17
C ASN A 164 -5.15 -5.29 6.88
N ARG A 165 -5.98 -6.23 7.35
CA ARG A 165 -7.44 -6.24 7.19
C ARG A 165 -7.89 -6.08 5.74
N VAL A 166 -7.17 -6.73 4.83
CA VAL A 166 -7.56 -6.87 3.42
C VAL A 166 -8.09 -8.30 3.30
N PHE A 167 -9.40 -8.44 3.04
CA PHE A 167 -10.08 -9.75 3.07
C PHE A 167 -10.42 -10.29 1.68
N PHE A 168 -9.89 -9.68 0.62
CA PHE A 168 -10.00 -10.21 -0.73
C PHE A 168 -8.98 -11.34 -0.92
N GLU A 169 -9.41 -12.47 -1.46
CA GLU A 169 -8.55 -13.61 -1.75
C GLU A 169 -7.58 -13.32 -2.91
N SER A 170 -8.08 -12.61 -3.94
CA SER A 170 -7.31 -12.20 -5.11
C SER A 170 -7.68 -10.79 -5.53
N VAL A 171 -6.76 -10.14 -6.27
CA VAL A 171 -7.01 -8.84 -6.93
C VAL A 171 -8.21 -8.90 -7.89
N THR A 172 -8.55 -10.08 -8.40
CA THR A 172 -9.73 -10.33 -9.24
C THR A 172 -11.05 -10.15 -8.50
N ASP A 173 -11.05 -10.19 -7.17
CA ASP A 173 -12.26 -10.08 -6.33
C ASP A 173 -12.52 -8.68 -5.79
N VAL A 174 -11.63 -7.74 -6.07
CA VAL A 174 -11.76 -6.36 -5.59
C VAL A 174 -12.84 -5.65 -6.42
N PRO A 175 -13.97 -5.26 -5.81
CA PRO A 175 -15.00 -4.48 -6.50
C PRO A 175 -14.54 -3.04 -6.71
N LEU A 176 -15.16 -2.34 -7.67
CA LEU A 176 -15.09 -0.89 -7.81
C LEU A 176 -16.49 -0.29 -7.64
N PRO A 177 -16.65 0.79 -6.86
CA PRO A 177 -15.62 1.48 -6.05
C PRO A 177 -15.22 0.69 -4.79
N CYS A 178 -14.01 0.90 -4.29
CA CYS A 178 -13.51 0.27 -3.06
C CYS A 178 -12.55 1.18 -2.30
N SER A 179 -12.90 1.54 -1.07
CA SER A 179 -12.12 2.43 -0.20
C SER A 179 -11.03 1.72 0.61
N THR A 180 -10.90 0.39 0.50
CA THR A 180 -9.93 -0.40 1.26
C THR A 180 -8.49 0.08 0.99
N VAL A 181 -7.72 0.32 2.06
CA VAL A 181 -6.29 0.64 1.98
C VAL A 181 -5.50 -0.64 1.83
N VAL A 182 -4.80 -0.78 0.71
CA VAL A 182 -4.06 -2.00 0.35
C VAL A 182 -2.59 -1.67 0.13
N TRP A 183 -1.76 -2.72 0.14
CA TRP A 183 -0.37 -2.63 -0.28
C TRP A 183 -0.26 -2.81 -1.78
N TRP A 184 0.52 -1.92 -2.37
CA TRP A 184 0.94 -1.98 -3.77
C TRP A 184 2.45 -2.18 -3.82
N VAL A 185 2.98 -2.68 -4.94
CA VAL A 185 4.40 -2.81 -5.23
C VAL A 185 4.74 -2.13 -6.55
N CYS A 186 5.82 -1.34 -6.55
CA CYS A 186 6.14 -0.51 -7.70
C CYS A 186 6.91 -1.34 -8.73
N PRO A 187 6.49 -1.41 -10.00
CA PRO A 187 7.23 -2.18 -11.00
C PRO A 187 8.63 -1.62 -11.25
N HIS A 188 8.83 -0.30 -11.05
CA HIS A 188 10.12 0.34 -11.25
C HIS A 188 11.07 0.20 -10.03
N CYS A 189 10.69 0.75 -8.87
CA CYS A 189 11.59 0.78 -7.71
C CYS A 189 11.46 -0.42 -6.77
N GLN A 190 10.48 -1.31 -7.01
CA GLN A 190 10.22 -2.51 -6.22
C GLN A 190 9.96 -2.25 -4.72
N LYS A 191 9.55 -1.03 -4.38
CA LYS A 191 9.13 -0.67 -3.02
C LYS A 191 7.62 -0.81 -2.90
N SER A 192 7.19 -1.43 -1.82
CA SER A 192 5.78 -1.48 -1.47
C SER A 192 5.33 -0.20 -0.75
N TRP A 193 4.07 0.19 -0.94
CA TRP A 193 3.43 1.28 -0.20
C TRP A 193 1.94 1.02 0.04
N LYS A 194 1.38 1.66 1.06
CA LYS A 194 -0.06 1.63 1.37
C LYS A 194 -0.79 2.78 0.68
N GLU A 195 -1.93 2.49 0.07
CA GLU A 195 -2.82 3.47 -0.54
C GLU A 195 -4.22 2.86 -0.75
N SER A 196 -5.28 3.65 -0.66
CA SER A 196 -6.63 3.16 -0.97
C SER A 196 -6.81 2.85 -2.45
N VAL A 197 -7.61 1.82 -2.76
CA VAL A 197 -7.93 1.46 -4.15
C VAL A 197 -8.62 2.63 -4.85
N ASP A 198 -9.64 3.22 -4.22
CA ASP A 198 -10.38 4.37 -4.75
C ASP A 198 -9.49 5.57 -5.09
N SER A 199 -8.65 6.03 -4.15
CA SER A 199 -7.74 7.14 -4.40
C SER A 199 -6.74 6.86 -5.53
N ARG A 200 -6.30 5.60 -5.65
CA ARG A 200 -5.33 5.20 -6.66
C ARG A 200 -5.97 5.13 -8.05
N VAL A 201 -7.17 4.57 -8.16
CA VAL A 201 -7.95 4.52 -9.41
C VAL A 201 -8.21 5.94 -9.89
N HIS A 202 -8.73 6.82 -9.02
CA HIS A 202 -8.99 8.21 -9.36
C HIS A 202 -7.73 8.96 -9.82
N ARG A 203 -6.59 8.80 -9.14
CA ARG A 203 -5.31 9.41 -9.58
C ARG A 203 -4.89 8.91 -10.96
N TYR A 204 -5.03 7.61 -11.21
CA TYR A 204 -4.66 7.01 -12.49
C TYR A 204 -5.57 7.51 -13.63
N GLU A 205 -6.87 7.61 -13.39
CA GLU A 205 -7.82 8.17 -14.37
C GLU A 205 -7.52 9.64 -14.68
N GLN A 206 -7.17 10.44 -13.67
CA GLN A 206 -6.72 11.83 -13.88
C GLN A 206 -5.44 11.92 -14.72
N GLN A 207 -4.46 11.05 -14.48
CA GLN A 207 -3.22 10.99 -15.28
C GLN A 207 -3.53 10.62 -16.74
N GLN A 208 -4.41 9.64 -16.98
CA GLN A 208 -4.83 9.26 -18.33
C GLN A 208 -5.52 10.42 -19.05
N GLN A 209 -6.41 11.15 -18.38
CA GLN A 209 -7.08 12.32 -18.97
C GLN A 209 -6.11 13.46 -19.31
N GLN A 210 -5.09 13.70 -18.48
CA GLN A 210 -4.05 14.69 -18.76
C GLN A 210 -3.22 14.29 -19.99
N HIS A 211 -2.79 13.03 -20.05
CA HIS A 211 -2.03 12.53 -21.19
C HIS A 211 -2.85 12.48 -22.48
N HIS A 212 -4.16 12.20 -22.43
CA HIS A 212 -5.01 12.28 -23.61
C HIS A 212 -5.07 13.71 -24.16
N LYS A 213 -5.12 14.73 -23.30
CA LYS A 213 -5.08 16.14 -23.72
C LYS A 213 -3.74 16.56 -24.34
N GLU A 214 -2.63 16.02 -23.84
CA GLU A 214 -1.29 16.30 -24.39
C GLU A 214 -0.98 15.49 -25.65
N ASN A 215 -1.50 14.26 -25.77
CA ASN A 215 -1.22 13.36 -26.89
C ASN A 215 -2.12 13.60 -28.11
N GLU A 216 -3.20 14.38 -28.04
CA GLU A 216 -3.89 14.82 -29.27
C GLU A 216 -2.94 15.60 -30.21
N ASP A 217 -1.88 16.19 -29.66
CA ASP A 217 -0.81 16.86 -30.42
C ASP A 217 0.29 15.90 -30.92
N LEU A 218 0.32 14.63 -30.47
CA LEU A 218 1.39 13.67 -30.75
C LEU A 218 0.85 12.40 -31.44
N ARG A 219 1.26 12.19 -32.71
CA ARG A 219 0.85 11.07 -33.58
C ARG A 219 1.16 9.65 -33.07
N HIS A 220 1.83 9.50 -31.92
CA HIS A 220 2.21 8.21 -31.35
C HIS A 220 1.84 8.19 -29.86
N GLY A 221 0.65 7.70 -29.54
CA GLY A 221 0.17 7.60 -28.16
C GLY A 221 1.09 6.71 -27.32
N ARG A 222 1.81 7.30 -26.36
CA ARG A 222 2.56 6.55 -25.34
C ARG A 222 1.60 6.18 -24.21
N ALA A 223 1.50 4.88 -23.93
CA ALA A 223 0.75 4.41 -22.78
C ALA A 223 1.46 4.79 -21.47
N THR A 224 0.74 5.50 -20.59
CA THR A 224 1.24 5.87 -19.26
C THR A 224 1.18 4.65 -18.34
N LEU A 225 2.35 4.18 -17.91
CA LEU A 225 2.43 3.15 -16.87
C LEU A 225 2.22 3.82 -15.50
N PRO A 226 1.24 3.37 -14.69
CA PRO A 226 1.10 3.88 -13.34
C PRO A 226 2.35 3.52 -12.53
N LEU A 227 2.81 4.40 -11.65
CA LEU A 227 3.96 4.12 -10.78
C LEU A 227 3.62 4.40 -9.32
N CYS A 228 4.60 4.21 -8.44
CA CYS A 228 4.45 4.68 -7.06
C CYS A 228 4.72 6.18 -7.00
N PRO A 229 4.22 6.88 -5.97
CA PRO A 229 4.35 8.34 -5.91
C PRO A 229 5.79 8.87 -5.82
N LEU A 230 6.75 8.05 -5.36
CA LEU A 230 8.17 8.41 -5.45
C LEU A 230 8.62 8.53 -6.91
N CYS A 231 8.29 7.52 -7.72
CA CYS A 231 8.73 7.43 -9.10
C CYS A 231 7.97 8.42 -10.01
N GLU A 232 6.69 8.66 -9.71
CA GLU A 232 5.90 9.72 -10.35
C GLU A 232 6.58 11.10 -10.16
N GLY A 233 7.00 11.41 -8.93
CA GLY A 233 7.71 12.66 -8.62
C GLY A 233 9.11 12.77 -9.24
N CYS A 234 9.73 11.65 -9.65
CA CYS A 234 11.01 11.65 -10.35
C CYS A 234 10.89 11.87 -11.87
N GLY A 235 9.68 12.01 -12.41
CA GLY A 235 9.47 12.14 -13.86
C GLY A 235 9.79 10.86 -14.63
N VAL A 236 9.74 9.70 -13.98
CA VAL A 236 9.95 8.43 -14.67
C VAL A 236 8.71 8.11 -15.48
N CYS A 237 8.68 8.58 -16.72
CA CYS A 237 7.77 8.10 -17.74
C CYS A 237 8.46 6.93 -18.48
N SER A 238 7.70 5.96 -18.98
CA SER A 238 8.21 4.83 -19.77
C SER A 238 9.07 5.32 -20.95
N SER A 239 10.38 5.46 -20.75
CA SER A 239 11.32 5.60 -21.86
C SER A 239 11.54 4.20 -22.42
N SER A 240 10.97 3.97 -23.60
CA SER A 240 11.36 2.89 -24.50
C SER A 240 12.88 2.85 -24.60
N HIS A 241 13.44 1.63 -24.53
CA HIS A 241 14.81 1.30 -24.86
C HIS A 241 15.34 2.18 -25.99
N SER A 242 16.21 3.14 -25.66
CA SER A 242 17.19 3.62 -26.62
C SER A 242 18.18 2.48 -26.78
N ASP A 243 18.10 1.79 -27.91
CA ASP A 243 19.09 0.81 -28.34
C ASP A 243 20.48 1.40 -28.17
N ALA A 244 21.23 0.86 -27.21
CA ALA A 244 22.64 1.16 -27.03
C ALA A 244 23.43 0.37 -28.07
N SER A 245 23.33 0.79 -29.34
CA SER A 245 24.32 0.48 -30.36
C SER A 245 25.49 1.46 -30.22
N THR A 246 26.46 1.02 -29.43
CA THR A 246 27.91 1.17 -29.65
C THR A 246 28.33 2.27 -30.63
N SER A 247 28.65 3.46 -30.12
CA SER A 247 29.70 4.29 -30.68
C SER A 247 30.20 5.29 -29.65
N SER A 248 31.38 4.98 -29.14
CA SER A 248 32.27 5.81 -28.35
C SER A 248 32.56 7.14 -29.06
N SER A 249 32.13 8.27 -28.51
CA SER A 249 32.74 9.61 -28.71
C SER A 249 32.12 10.66 -27.78
N SER A 250 32.99 11.35 -27.03
CA SER A 250 32.81 12.69 -26.45
C SER A 250 31.61 12.99 -25.56
N LEU A 251 31.93 13.12 -24.27
CA LEU A 251 31.18 13.82 -23.23
C LEU A 251 30.64 15.17 -23.72
N SER A 252 29.33 15.26 -23.88
CA SER A 252 28.58 16.52 -23.81
C SER A 252 27.25 16.21 -23.14
N LEU A 253 26.97 16.88 -22.02
CA LEU A 253 25.68 16.78 -21.34
C LEU A 253 24.58 17.18 -22.34
N PRO A 254 23.49 16.40 -22.49
CA PRO A 254 22.34 16.90 -23.20
C PRO A 254 21.73 18.01 -22.33
N GLN A 255 21.90 19.27 -22.75
CA GLN A 255 21.04 20.36 -22.34
C GLN A 255 19.62 20.00 -22.80
N GLN A 256 18.82 19.41 -21.92
CA GLN A 256 17.39 19.33 -22.15
C GLN A 256 16.85 20.75 -22.10
N SER A 257 16.60 21.29 -23.29
CA SER A 257 15.72 22.45 -23.48
C SER A 257 14.39 22.13 -22.82
N GLY A 258 14.02 22.94 -21.82
CA GLY A 258 12.78 22.78 -21.08
C GLY A 258 11.57 22.94 -21.97
N GLU A 259 10.97 21.82 -22.36
CA GLU A 259 9.55 21.81 -22.72
C GLU A 259 8.77 22.16 -21.45
N LYS A 260 8.17 23.35 -21.45
CA LYS A 260 7.21 23.80 -20.45
C LYS A 260 5.99 22.87 -20.50
N CYS A 261 6.06 21.73 -19.83
CA CYS A 261 4.86 21.02 -19.42
C CYS A 261 4.06 21.99 -18.54
N SER A 262 2.79 22.16 -18.88
CA SER A 262 1.83 23.05 -18.21
C SER A 262 1.50 22.50 -16.82
N ILE A 263 2.48 22.45 -15.94
CA ILE A 263 2.32 21.97 -14.57
C ILE A 263 1.47 23.00 -13.85
N GLY A 264 0.19 22.69 -13.66
CA GLY A 264 -0.70 23.48 -12.82
C GLY A 264 -0.04 23.74 -11.48
N VAL A 265 0.11 25.02 -11.12
CA VAL A 265 0.75 25.41 -9.85
C VAL A 265 -0.14 24.92 -8.72
N LYS A 266 0.28 23.87 -8.03
CA LYS A 266 -0.37 23.38 -6.80
C LYS A 266 -0.21 24.44 -5.71
N ARG A 267 -1.33 24.95 -5.19
CA ARG A 267 -1.36 26.01 -4.17
C ARG A 267 -1.85 25.49 -2.82
N PHE A 268 -2.80 24.59 -2.84
CA PHE A 268 -3.48 24.05 -1.66
C PHE A 268 -3.27 22.54 -1.53
N LEU A 269 -3.44 22.01 -0.32
CA LEU A 269 -3.21 20.60 -0.03
C LEU A 269 -4.08 19.68 -0.89
N GLN A 270 -5.31 20.10 -1.22
CA GLN A 270 -6.18 19.38 -2.14
C GLN A 270 -5.59 19.19 -3.55
N ASP A 271 -4.70 20.08 -3.99
CA ASP A 271 -4.09 20.03 -5.32
C ASP A 271 -2.99 18.96 -5.41
N ASP A 272 -2.52 18.47 -4.25
CA ASP A 272 -1.54 17.39 -4.16
C ASP A 272 -2.15 16.12 -3.55
N ALA A 273 -2.72 15.28 -4.42
CA ALA A 273 -3.31 14.01 -4.02
C ALA A 273 -2.34 13.05 -3.31
N VAL A 274 -1.02 13.23 -3.48
CA VAL A 274 0.00 12.39 -2.82
C VAL A 274 0.16 12.85 -1.38
N LEU A 275 0.32 14.15 -1.15
CA LEU A 275 0.41 14.70 0.21
C LEU A 275 -0.92 14.56 0.96
N LEU A 276 -2.05 14.86 0.31
CA LEU A 276 -3.37 14.72 0.91
C LEU A 276 -3.61 13.29 1.43
N ALA A 277 -3.21 12.27 0.67
CA ALA A 277 -3.36 10.87 1.08
C ALA A 277 -2.49 10.48 2.30
N GLU A 278 -1.44 11.23 2.62
CA GLU A 278 -0.62 11.01 3.81
C GLU A 278 -1.03 11.89 4.99
N ALA A 279 -1.80 12.96 4.76
CA ALA A 279 -2.23 13.88 5.80
C ALA A 279 -3.31 13.25 6.68
N LEU A 280 -3.10 13.25 8.00
CA LEU A 280 -4.11 12.86 8.98
C LEU A 280 -4.88 14.11 9.42
N LEU A 281 -5.70 14.63 8.51
CA LEU A 281 -6.53 15.81 8.78
C LEU A 281 -7.59 15.51 9.83
N GLN A 282 -7.86 16.49 10.68
CA GLN A 282 -9.00 16.46 11.58
C GLN A 282 -10.29 16.77 10.81
N SER A 283 -11.44 16.35 11.35
CA SER A 283 -12.73 16.47 10.66
C SER A 283 -13.14 17.91 10.30
N HIS A 284 -12.61 18.91 11.00
CA HIS A 284 -12.88 20.33 10.76
C HIS A 284 -11.86 21.01 9.82
N GLU A 285 -10.78 20.30 9.45
CA GLU A 285 -9.72 20.86 8.61
C GLU A 285 -10.06 20.68 7.14
N ASP A 286 -10.30 21.80 6.44
CA ASP A 286 -10.56 21.80 5.01
C ASP A 286 -9.24 21.79 4.20
N PRO A 287 -8.95 20.75 3.39
CA PRO A 287 -7.76 20.70 2.55
C PRO A 287 -7.71 21.78 1.46
N ALA A 288 -8.84 22.38 1.09
CA ALA A 288 -8.91 23.49 0.14
C ALA A 288 -8.40 24.82 0.73
N ALA A 289 -8.51 24.99 2.05
CA ALA A 289 -8.06 26.18 2.77
C ALA A 289 -6.58 26.09 3.21
N ILE A 290 -5.97 24.92 3.13
CA ILE A 290 -4.62 24.67 3.62
C ILE A 290 -3.60 24.91 2.50
N SER A 291 -2.82 26.00 2.60
CA SER A 291 -1.75 26.29 1.64
C SER A 291 -0.57 25.32 1.76
N LEU A 292 -0.04 24.87 0.62
CA LEU A 292 1.14 24.00 0.52
C LEU A 292 2.45 24.67 0.98
N GLN A 293 2.48 26.00 1.04
CA GLN A 293 3.63 26.78 1.51
C GLN A 293 3.54 27.12 3.02
N SER A 294 2.48 26.68 3.70
CA SER A 294 2.28 26.95 5.11
C SER A 294 3.26 26.19 5.99
N ASN A 295 3.81 26.86 7.01
CA ASN A 295 4.60 26.22 8.06
C ASN A 295 3.73 25.55 9.14
N ARG A 296 2.40 25.48 8.96
CA ARG A 296 1.49 24.77 9.87
C ARG A 296 1.92 23.31 9.98
N LEU A 297 1.99 22.81 11.22
CA LEU A 297 2.26 21.42 11.53
C LEU A 297 0.98 20.59 11.36
N LEU A 298 1.09 19.49 10.63
CA LEU A 298 0.06 18.47 10.54
C LEU A 298 0.62 17.12 11.01
N GLN A 299 -0.28 16.21 11.38
CA GLN A 299 0.07 14.80 11.54
C GLN A 299 0.06 14.12 10.18
N TRP A 300 1.07 13.30 9.92
CA TRP A 300 1.26 12.59 8.66
C TRP A 300 1.41 11.10 8.94
N ARG A 301 0.88 10.25 8.07
CA ARG A 301 1.11 8.82 8.08
C ARG A 301 1.89 8.40 6.83
N CYS A 302 3.10 7.90 7.04
CA CYS A 302 4.00 7.50 5.97
C CYS A 302 3.44 6.31 5.17
N ARG A 303 3.31 6.43 3.85
CA ARG A 303 2.82 5.32 3.00
C ARG A 303 3.73 4.09 2.95
N TRP A 304 5.03 4.24 3.21
CA TRP A 304 5.98 3.11 3.12
C TRP A 304 6.09 2.30 4.40
N CYS A 305 5.97 2.94 5.57
CA CYS A 305 6.17 2.26 6.87
C CYS A 305 5.02 2.45 7.87
N ALA A 306 3.98 3.20 7.51
CA ALA A 306 2.83 3.55 8.35
C ALA A 306 3.16 4.30 9.65
N HIS A 307 4.39 4.79 9.83
CA HIS A 307 4.77 5.61 10.98
C HIS A 307 4.07 6.98 10.91
N GLU A 308 3.50 7.38 12.04
CA GLU A 308 2.87 8.67 12.24
C GLU A 308 3.89 9.66 12.78
N PHE A 309 3.92 10.86 12.20
CA PHE A 309 4.86 11.89 12.59
C PHE A 309 4.30 13.28 12.32
N THR A 310 4.79 14.26 13.06
CA THR A 310 4.44 15.66 12.88
C THR A 310 5.48 16.35 12.00
N ALA A 311 5.03 17.09 10.99
CA ALA A 311 5.88 17.90 10.13
C ALA A 311 5.11 19.10 9.57
N SER A 312 5.82 20.16 9.20
CA SER A 312 5.21 21.29 8.50
C SER A 312 4.83 20.92 7.07
N ILE A 313 3.76 21.52 6.55
CA ILE A 313 3.33 21.28 5.16
C ILE A 313 4.41 21.75 4.18
N ALA A 314 4.98 22.94 4.43
CA ALA A 314 6.06 23.50 3.62
C ALA A 314 7.28 22.57 3.56
N ASP A 315 7.71 21.96 4.68
CA ASP A 315 8.83 21.00 4.65
C ASP A 315 8.50 19.75 3.83
N ARG A 316 7.25 19.26 3.91
CA ARG A 316 6.81 18.09 3.14
C ARG A 316 6.75 18.39 1.64
N PHE A 317 6.22 19.55 1.26
CA PHE A 317 6.02 19.95 -0.13
C PHE A 317 7.28 20.53 -0.78
N LEU A 318 7.87 21.58 -0.20
CA LEU A 318 8.99 22.32 -0.79
C LEU A 318 10.34 21.60 -0.61
N ARG A 319 10.55 20.92 0.51
CA ARG A 319 11.85 20.31 0.87
C ARG A 319 11.84 18.79 0.80
N TYR A 320 10.71 18.20 0.46
CA TYR A 320 10.53 16.75 0.39
C TYR A 320 10.94 16.03 1.69
N HIS A 321 10.67 16.67 2.85
CA HIS A 321 11.10 16.17 4.16
C HIS A 321 10.53 14.79 4.44
N ARG A 322 11.37 13.76 4.49
CA ARG A 322 10.95 12.35 4.56
C ARG A 322 10.47 11.96 5.97
N CYS A 323 9.69 10.90 6.04
CA CYS A 323 9.29 10.28 7.31
C CYS A 323 10.52 9.98 8.19
N PRO A 324 10.56 10.40 9.48
CA PRO A 324 11.71 10.23 10.37
C PRO A 324 12.17 8.78 10.55
N GLN A 325 11.23 7.83 10.56
CA GLN A 325 11.56 6.40 10.62
C GLN A 325 12.23 5.91 9.33
N CYS A 326 11.75 6.35 8.16
CA CYS A 326 12.30 5.97 6.85
C CYS A 326 13.61 6.68 6.50
N SER A 327 13.88 7.85 7.09
CA SER A 327 15.15 8.55 6.94
C SER A 327 16.20 8.10 7.95
N GLY A 328 15.77 7.46 9.06
CA GLY A 328 16.64 7.05 10.16
C GLY A 328 16.87 8.12 11.22
N ALA A 329 16.13 9.24 11.18
CA ALA A 329 16.17 10.27 12.21
C ALA A 329 15.61 9.80 13.55
N VAL A 330 14.67 8.84 13.53
CA VAL A 330 14.16 8.15 14.73
C VAL A 330 14.52 6.68 14.63
N ALA A 331 15.19 6.16 15.66
CA ALA A 331 15.52 4.74 15.74
C ALA A 331 14.30 3.93 16.21
N THR A 332 13.87 2.96 15.41
CA THR A 332 12.78 2.04 15.73
C THR A 332 13.17 0.61 15.33
N PRO A 333 12.46 -0.42 15.82
CA PRO A 333 12.76 -1.80 15.42
C PRO A 333 12.79 -2.03 13.91
N LEU A 334 12.08 -1.21 13.12
CA LEU A 334 12.00 -1.28 11.66
C LEU A 334 13.22 -0.73 10.93
N ASN A 335 14.09 0.03 11.60
CA ASN A 335 15.31 0.58 11.00
C ASN A 335 16.59 0.35 11.82
N LEU A 336 16.49 -0.22 13.04
CA LEU A 336 17.66 -0.57 13.85
C LEU A 336 18.53 -1.61 13.14
N LEU A 337 19.83 -1.33 13.05
CA LEU A 337 20.81 -2.18 12.37
C LEU A 337 20.82 -3.60 12.96
N ALA A 338 20.76 -3.70 14.29
CA ALA A 338 20.82 -4.96 15.02
C ALA A 338 19.64 -5.90 14.72
N ILE A 339 18.47 -5.34 14.41
CA ILE A 339 17.25 -6.11 14.13
C ILE A 339 17.15 -6.40 12.62
N GLN A 340 17.30 -5.37 11.78
CA GLN A 340 17.06 -5.49 10.35
C GLN A 340 18.20 -6.17 9.58
N ARG A 341 19.45 -6.00 10.02
CA ARG A 341 20.65 -6.46 9.30
C ARG A 341 21.67 -7.14 10.24
N PRO A 342 21.31 -8.26 10.87
CA PRO A 342 22.22 -9.02 11.73
C PRO A 342 23.43 -9.58 10.96
N ASP A 343 23.32 -9.75 9.64
CA ASP A 343 24.44 -10.10 8.75
C ASP A 343 25.53 -9.03 8.74
N VAL A 344 25.12 -7.75 8.65
CA VAL A 344 26.03 -6.60 8.70
C VAL A 344 26.63 -6.45 10.09
N LEU A 345 25.83 -6.61 11.15
CA LEU A 345 26.31 -6.51 12.52
C LEU A 345 27.44 -7.52 12.83
N ARG A 346 27.38 -8.73 12.26
CA ARG A 346 28.42 -9.77 12.41
C ARG A 346 29.76 -9.42 11.75
N GLU A 347 29.76 -8.43 10.85
CA GLU A 347 30.98 -7.93 10.22
C GLU A 347 31.58 -6.76 11.00
N VAL A 348 30.84 -6.10 11.89
CA VAL A 348 31.35 -4.93 12.62
C VAL A 348 32.49 -5.33 13.56
N ALA A 349 33.58 -4.57 13.53
CA ALA A 349 34.73 -4.78 14.40
C ALA A 349 34.37 -4.55 15.88
N ARG A 350 35.02 -5.31 16.76
CA ARG A 350 34.84 -5.22 18.23
C ARG A 350 35.25 -3.87 18.83
N THR A 351 35.94 -3.03 18.07
CA THR A 351 36.35 -1.68 18.48
C THR A 351 35.16 -0.72 18.57
N VAL A 352 34.03 -1.03 17.94
CA VAL A 352 32.80 -0.23 18.05
C VAL A 352 32.05 -0.61 19.32
N SER A 353 31.80 0.35 20.20
CA SER A 353 31.10 0.12 21.47
C SER A 353 29.69 -0.43 21.26
N SER A 354 29.29 -1.42 22.08
CA SER A 354 27.94 -2.01 22.04
C SER A 354 26.83 -0.96 22.20
N ALA A 355 27.03 0.05 23.05
CA ALA A 355 26.05 1.13 23.25
C ALA A 355 25.78 1.94 21.96
N LYS A 356 26.80 2.20 21.15
CA LYS A 356 26.65 2.83 19.83
C LYS A 356 25.93 1.90 18.86
N LEU A 357 26.29 0.61 18.82
CA LEU A 357 25.67 -0.37 17.92
C LEU A 357 24.18 -0.55 18.17
N LEU A 358 23.74 -0.51 19.43
CA LEU A 358 22.33 -0.64 19.81
C LEU A 358 21.45 0.51 19.32
N LYS A 359 22.03 1.71 19.11
CA LYS A 359 21.31 2.90 18.62
C LYS A 359 21.46 3.13 17.12
N MET A 360 22.36 2.40 16.47
CA MET A 360 22.72 2.59 15.06
C MET A 360 21.60 2.08 14.15
N THR A 361 21.23 2.87 13.15
CA THR A 361 20.20 2.50 12.16
C THR A 361 20.83 2.04 10.85
N ILE A 362 20.04 1.40 9.99
CA ILE A 362 20.46 1.02 8.62
C ILE A 362 20.67 2.23 7.69
N HIS A 363 20.28 3.42 8.12
CA HIS A 363 20.39 4.67 7.36
C HIS A 363 21.54 5.56 7.86
N ASP A 364 22.23 5.13 8.92
CA ASP A 364 23.28 5.88 9.57
C ASP A 364 24.52 6.01 8.68
N ASP A 365 24.97 7.25 8.46
CA ASP A 365 26.13 7.57 7.64
C ASP A 365 27.47 7.47 8.39
N THR A 366 27.44 7.08 9.68
CA THR A 366 28.67 6.86 10.46
C THR A 366 29.54 5.77 9.84
N VAL A 367 30.80 6.13 9.60
CA VAL A 367 31.83 5.20 9.14
C VAL A 367 32.29 4.34 10.30
N VAL A 368 32.20 3.02 10.12
CA VAL A 368 32.66 2.02 11.09
C VAL A 368 33.61 1.04 10.44
N THR A 369 34.45 0.41 11.27
CA THR A 369 35.34 -0.65 10.81
C THR A 369 34.60 -1.97 10.77
N PHE A 370 34.64 -2.63 9.63
CA PHE A 370 34.16 -3.99 9.40
C PHE A 370 35.35 -4.94 9.26
N VAL A 371 35.15 -6.21 9.58
CA VAL A 371 36.11 -7.31 9.36
C VAL A 371 35.48 -8.30 8.40
N CYS A 372 36.05 -8.40 7.20
CA CYS A 372 35.53 -9.27 6.16
C CYS A 372 35.55 -10.74 6.60
N ARG A 373 34.40 -11.41 6.54
CA ARG A 373 34.30 -12.83 6.93
C ARG A 373 35.02 -13.79 5.97
N ILE A 374 35.41 -13.33 4.78
CA ILE A 374 36.06 -14.16 3.76
C ILE A 374 37.57 -14.06 3.82
N CYS A 375 38.12 -12.85 3.69
CA CYS A 375 39.57 -12.62 3.67
C CYS A 375 40.15 -12.19 5.04
N MET A 376 39.30 -11.96 6.03
CA MET A 376 39.65 -11.44 7.37
C MET A 376 40.28 -10.04 7.37
N SER A 377 40.30 -9.33 6.25
CA SER A 377 40.79 -7.94 6.19
C SER A 377 39.83 -7.01 6.93
N PRO A 378 40.31 -6.10 7.80
CA PRO A 378 39.55 -4.94 8.20
C PRO A 378 39.30 -4.05 6.97
N TYR A 379 38.20 -3.31 6.98
CA TYR A 379 37.88 -2.27 5.99
C TYR A 379 36.84 -1.33 6.59
N ARG A 380 36.83 -0.06 6.19
CA ARG A 380 35.93 0.98 6.72
C ARG A 380 34.89 1.35 5.68
N LEU A 381 33.65 1.52 6.12
CA LEU A 381 32.53 1.93 5.26
C LEU A 381 31.44 2.56 6.14
N SER A 382 30.61 3.45 5.58
CA SER A 382 29.41 3.87 6.30
C SER A 382 28.42 2.70 6.44
N VAL A 383 27.70 2.67 7.55
CA VAL A 383 26.68 1.64 7.80
C VAL A 383 25.62 1.68 6.70
N ARG A 384 25.17 2.89 6.33
CA ARG A 384 24.24 3.11 5.22
C ARG A 384 24.72 2.48 3.92
N LEU A 385 25.95 2.76 3.49
CA LEU A 385 26.49 2.20 2.25
C LEU A 385 26.58 0.67 2.34
N ARG A 386 27.03 0.11 3.47
CA ARG A 386 27.08 -1.34 3.67
C ARG A 386 25.69 -1.99 3.59
N CYS A 387 24.66 -1.31 4.08
CA CYS A 387 23.27 -1.77 4.05
C CYS A 387 22.63 -1.64 2.65
N LEU A 388 23.02 -0.66 1.85
CA LEU A 388 22.53 -0.47 0.47
C LEU A 388 23.00 -1.55 -0.51
N LEU A 389 24.14 -2.20 -0.23
CA LEU A 389 24.65 -3.29 -1.07
C LEU A 389 23.69 -4.49 -1.08
N LYS A 390 23.31 -4.92 -2.29
CA LYS A 390 22.47 -6.12 -2.51
C LYS A 390 23.16 -7.37 -1.97
N ARG A 391 22.35 -8.33 -1.49
CA ARG A 391 22.85 -9.66 -1.11
C ARG A 391 23.59 -10.30 -2.30
N GLY A 392 24.77 -10.87 -2.06
CA GLY A 392 25.63 -11.48 -3.09
C GLY A 392 26.75 -10.59 -3.62
N VAL A 393 26.59 -9.26 -3.54
CA VAL A 393 27.66 -8.30 -3.86
C VAL A 393 28.68 -8.30 -2.71
N THR A 394 29.97 -8.27 -3.06
CA THR A 394 31.03 -8.24 -2.05
C THR A 394 31.23 -6.81 -1.53
N ALA A 395 31.10 -6.62 -0.22
CA ALA A 395 31.30 -5.32 0.42
C ALA A 395 32.78 -5.02 0.69
N CYS A 396 33.61 -6.05 0.89
CA CYS A 396 35.02 -5.89 1.20
C CYS A 396 35.81 -5.47 -0.05
N PRO A 397 36.51 -4.32 -0.03
CA PRO A 397 37.28 -3.83 -1.18
C PRO A 397 38.36 -4.81 -1.66
N LYS A 398 39.03 -5.51 -0.74
CA LYS A 398 40.02 -6.54 -1.09
C LYS A 398 39.39 -7.73 -1.83
N CYS A 399 38.20 -8.16 -1.41
CA CYS A 399 37.47 -9.22 -2.10
C CYS A 399 36.93 -8.76 -3.47
N LEU A 400 36.49 -7.50 -3.57
CA LEU A 400 36.08 -6.89 -4.83
C LEU A 400 37.25 -6.82 -5.82
N TRP A 401 38.41 -6.34 -5.35
CA TRP A 401 39.65 -6.28 -6.13
C TRP A 401 40.05 -7.66 -6.66
N ASN A 402 40.10 -8.68 -5.80
CA ASN A 402 40.44 -10.04 -6.22
C ASN A 402 39.47 -10.60 -7.26
N ARG A 403 38.17 -10.29 -7.16
CA ARG A 403 37.17 -10.66 -8.18
C ARG A 403 37.42 -9.95 -9.51
N SER A 404 37.75 -8.66 -9.47
CA SER A 404 38.07 -7.88 -10.67
C SER A 404 39.32 -8.41 -11.37
N GLN A 405 40.39 -8.70 -10.62
CA GLN A 405 41.62 -9.27 -11.17
C GLN A 405 41.38 -10.62 -11.84
N PHE A 406 40.64 -11.51 -11.18
CA PHE A 406 40.27 -12.80 -11.78
C PHE A 406 39.44 -12.64 -13.06
N ALA A 407 38.50 -11.68 -13.10
CA ALA A 407 37.72 -11.41 -14.30
C ALA A 407 38.60 -10.94 -15.48
N LYS A 408 39.61 -10.10 -15.22
CA LYS A 408 40.59 -9.67 -16.22
C LYS A 408 41.44 -10.84 -16.74
N GLU A 409 41.92 -11.71 -15.85
CA GLU A 409 42.67 -12.91 -16.22
C GLU A 409 41.85 -13.84 -17.12
N VAL A 410 40.56 -14.03 -16.80
CA VAL A 410 39.64 -14.85 -17.60
C VAL A 410 39.35 -14.22 -18.96
N ALA A 411 39.16 -12.90 -19.03
CA ALA A 411 38.94 -12.18 -20.29
C ALA A 411 40.14 -12.35 -21.24
N LEU A 412 41.35 -12.11 -20.73
CA LEU A 412 42.59 -12.28 -21.50
C LEU A 412 42.79 -13.73 -21.96
N ALA A 413 42.48 -14.71 -21.11
CA ALA A 413 42.53 -16.14 -21.47
C ALA A 413 41.44 -16.56 -22.46
N ASN A 414 40.35 -15.79 -22.60
CA ASN A 414 39.31 -16.03 -23.61
C ASN A 414 39.66 -15.39 -24.95
N GLU A 415 40.32 -14.22 -24.96
CA GLU A 415 40.82 -13.57 -26.18
C GLU A 415 41.92 -14.41 -26.85
N GLN A 416 42.86 -14.94 -26.06
CA GLN A 416 43.90 -15.85 -26.56
C GLN A 416 43.36 -17.19 -27.10
N ARG A 417 42.10 -17.53 -26.79
CA ARG A 417 41.49 -18.84 -27.08
C ARG A 417 40.98 -19.01 -28.51
N GLY A 418 40.97 -17.96 -29.35
CA GLY A 418 40.49 -17.94 -30.75
C GLY A 418 39.94 -19.28 -31.28
N ALA A 419 38.61 -19.42 -31.34
CA ALA A 419 37.84 -20.58 -31.83
C ALA A 419 38.11 -21.97 -31.20
N SER A 420 39.11 -22.15 -30.32
CA SER A 420 39.50 -23.45 -29.80
C SER A 420 38.64 -23.87 -28.58
N LYS A 421 37.96 -25.02 -28.69
CA LYS A 421 36.94 -25.53 -27.74
C LYS A 421 37.52 -26.17 -26.47
N THR A 422 38.83 -26.19 -26.27
CA THR A 422 39.46 -26.83 -25.11
C THR A 422 39.39 -25.92 -23.88
N ILE A 423 38.60 -26.33 -22.89
CA ILE A 423 38.45 -25.65 -21.60
C ILE A 423 39.81 -25.66 -20.88
N PRO A 424 40.51 -24.53 -20.69
CA PRO A 424 41.66 -24.49 -19.82
C PRO A 424 41.14 -24.78 -18.42
N ARG A 425 41.74 -25.77 -17.76
CA ARG A 425 41.51 -26.06 -16.34
C ARG A 425 42.16 -24.93 -15.53
N MET A 426 41.60 -23.72 -15.63
CA MET A 426 41.98 -22.60 -14.78
C MET A 426 41.68 -23.04 -13.36
N SER A 427 42.73 -23.21 -12.56
CA SER A 427 42.60 -23.33 -11.12
C SER A 427 41.79 -22.12 -10.69
N MET A 428 40.50 -22.32 -10.41
CA MET A 428 39.76 -21.33 -9.66
C MET A 428 40.61 -21.09 -8.43
N LYS A 429 41.23 -19.91 -8.32
CA LYS A 429 41.50 -19.31 -7.01
C LYS A 429 40.11 -19.05 -6.43
N LYS A 430 39.37 -20.14 -6.12
CA LYS A 430 38.18 -20.12 -5.29
C LYS A 430 38.60 -19.22 -4.17
N LEU A 431 37.80 -18.19 -3.91
CA LEU A 431 38.00 -17.26 -2.82
C LEU A 431 38.00 -18.11 -1.54
N ARG A 432 39.15 -18.73 -1.23
CA ARG A 432 39.29 -19.70 -0.16
C ARG A 432 39.13 -18.86 1.08
N LEU A 433 38.13 -19.20 1.86
CA LEU A 433 37.96 -18.64 3.20
C LEU A 433 39.33 -18.72 3.87
N LYS A 434 39.88 -17.58 4.27
CA LYS A 434 41.17 -17.57 4.97
C LYS A 434 41.00 -18.46 6.20
N ARG A 435 41.91 -19.43 6.38
CA ARG A 435 41.86 -20.33 7.54
C ARG A 435 41.85 -19.47 8.79
N ARG A 436 40.83 -19.64 9.63
CA ARG A 436 40.66 -18.85 10.86
C ARG A 436 41.44 -19.53 11.97
N GLY A 437 42.73 -19.20 12.06
CA GLY A 437 43.65 -19.62 13.11
C GLY A 437 43.95 -18.49 14.10
N ARG A 438 44.60 -18.84 15.21
CA ARG A 438 45.04 -17.88 16.25
C ARG A 438 45.87 -16.74 15.64
N ASP A 439 46.84 -17.09 14.81
CA ASP A 439 47.67 -16.20 14.00
C ASP A 439 46.86 -15.16 13.21
N THR A 440 45.82 -15.60 12.50
CA THR A 440 44.98 -14.71 11.70
C THR A 440 44.17 -13.77 12.57
N PHE A 441 43.68 -14.24 13.72
CA PHE A 441 42.95 -13.41 14.66
C PHE A 441 43.85 -12.39 15.35
N ASP A 442 45.06 -12.78 15.72
CA ASP A 442 46.04 -11.88 16.36
C ASP A 442 46.48 -10.78 15.39
N THR A 443 46.74 -11.13 14.12
CA THR A 443 47.08 -10.15 13.07
C THR A 443 45.98 -9.09 12.91
N VAL A 444 44.72 -9.53 12.79
CA VAL A 444 43.57 -8.63 12.63
C VAL A 444 43.36 -7.81 13.90
N ARG A 445 43.52 -8.41 15.08
CA ARG A 445 43.40 -7.71 16.36
C ARG A 445 44.44 -6.59 16.48
N ASN A 446 45.69 -6.85 16.08
CA ASN A 446 46.75 -5.85 16.09
C ASN A 446 46.45 -4.68 15.14
N GLN A 447 45.97 -4.95 13.92
CA GLN A 447 45.52 -3.91 12.98
C GLN A 447 44.38 -3.06 13.57
N LEU A 448 43.42 -3.69 14.24
CA LEU A 448 42.31 -2.97 14.88
C LEU A 448 42.76 -2.12 16.08
N TYR A 449 43.80 -2.53 16.81
CA TYR A 449 44.35 -1.77 17.92
C TYR A 449 45.19 -0.56 17.51
N GLN A 450 45.83 -0.61 16.33
CA GLN A 450 46.59 0.53 15.79
C GLN A 450 45.70 1.76 15.54
N ARG A 451 44.38 1.54 15.31
CA ARG A 451 43.40 2.62 15.08
C ARG A 451 43.82 3.61 13.99
N ASP A 452 44.43 3.11 12.92
CA ASP A 452 44.67 3.90 11.71
C ASP A 452 43.32 4.18 11.03
N THR A 453 42.63 5.24 11.47
CA THR A 453 41.28 5.57 11.04
C THR A 453 41.23 6.34 9.73
N ASP A 454 42.36 6.91 9.33
CA ASP A 454 42.51 7.71 8.12
C ASP A 454 42.66 6.79 6.90
N LEU A 455 43.30 5.64 7.07
CA LEU A 455 43.32 4.59 6.07
C LEU A 455 42.01 3.77 6.08
N MET A 456 41.31 3.77 4.94
CA MET A 456 40.01 3.07 4.83
C MET A 456 40.13 1.54 4.70
N ASN A 457 41.24 1.01 4.20
CA ASN A 457 41.37 -0.40 3.80
C ASN A 457 42.57 -1.11 4.41
#